data_AF-A0A2I1EN32-F1
#
_entry.id   AF-A0A2I1EN32-F1
#
_cell.length_a   1.000
_cell.length_b   1.000
_cell.length_c   1.000
_cell.angle_alpha   90.00
_cell.angle_beta   90.00
_cell.angle_gamma   90.00
#
_symmetry.space_group_name_H-M   'P 1'
#
loop_
_entity.id
_entity.type
_entity.pdbx_description
1 polymer ?
#
loop_
_entity_poly.entity_id
_entity_poly.type
_entity_poly.pdbx_seq_one_letter_code
_entity_poly.pdbx_strand_id
1 'polypeptide(L)'
;MSVEVISSEKTVQNRQASESQKILAQIEEAVRGKQGQQVVEVHFPDGKLNNLGVCQMIHLYYNAEIVNCDRLIIKYDGGHKEIIHRRLSNVCEAHNGNWFAASNVICMIGNDQRRPDAGAWFQWPSYDELHVPIKNCCIPPDLWFEVFYNKDPDRENALEKIDMVQRDLDGIFNIEFVAITLPDGRYPFRGNPNPGAISILANQTGQNTRLYLAPYLIHWNANNIPVYYIISWNHYIVFRCGVILHFNIILDIISRP
;
A
#
# COMPACT_ATOMS: atom_id res chain seq x y z
N MET A 1 40.98 -35.88 5.49
CA MET A 1 40.70 -34.76 6.40
C MET A 1 39.42 -34.11 5.93
N SER A 2 38.31 -34.45 6.56
CA SER A 2 36.97 -33.95 6.27
C SER A 2 36.66 -32.94 7.36
N VAL A 3 36.77 -31.65 7.05
CA VAL A 3 36.55 -30.59 8.04
C VAL A 3 35.04 -30.39 8.21
N GLU A 4 34.59 -30.46 9.45
CA GLU A 4 33.23 -30.20 9.91
C GLU A 4 32.78 -28.77 9.53
N VAL A 5 32.00 -28.63 8.46
CA VAL A 5 31.31 -27.37 8.11
C VAL A 5 29.91 -27.30 8.77
N ILE A 6 29.46 -28.39 9.39
CA ILE A 6 28.07 -28.55 9.87
C ILE A 6 27.82 -27.83 11.21
N SER A 7 28.85 -27.63 12.05
CA SER A 7 28.67 -27.01 13.37
C SER A 7 28.53 -25.49 13.32
N SER A 8 29.23 -24.83 12.38
CA SER A 8 29.19 -23.37 12.23
C SER A 8 27.85 -22.91 11.65
N GLU A 9 27.33 -23.59 10.62
CA GLU A 9 26.03 -23.29 10.01
C GLU A 9 24.87 -23.44 11.00
N LYS A 10 24.84 -24.53 11.78
CA LYS A 10 23.84 -24.73 12.83
C LYS A 10 23.89 -23.66 13.91
N THR A 11 25.09 -23.18 14.25
CA THR A 11 25.27 -22.16 15.28
C THR A 11 24.83 -20.78 14.80
N VAL A 12 25.08 -20.44 13.52
CA VAL A 12 24.61 -19.20 12.89
C VAL A 12 23.09 -19.21 12.73
N GLN A 13 22.50 -20.31 12.26
CA GLN A 13 21.04 -20.45 12.15
C GLN A 13 20.34 -20.30 13.51
N ASN A 14 20.87 -20.92 14.56
CA ASN A 14 20.30 -20.79 15.91
C ASN A 14 20.40 -19.37 16.47
N ARG A 15 21.48 -18.64 16.19
CA ARG A 15 21.64 -17.23 16.62
C ARG A 15 20.68 -16.31 15.87
N GLN A 16 20.53 -16.47 14.55
CA GLN A 16 19.63 -15.66 13.73
C GLN A 16 18.15 -15.90 14.08
N ALA A 17 17.78 -17.14 14.39
CA ALA A 17 16.47 -17.46 14.93
C ALA A 17 16.22 -16.78 16.29
N SER A 18 17.22 -16.76 17.18
CA SER A 18 17.11 -16.10 18.50
C SER A 18 16.96 -14.58 18.41
N GLU A 19 17.60 -13.94 17.41
CA GLU A 19 17.50 -12.50 17.19
C GLU A 19 16.14 -12.11 16.62
N SER A 20 15.68 -12.86 15.60
CA SER A 20 14.35 -12.69 14.99
C SER A 20 13.23 -12.78 16.04
N GLN A 21 13.30 -13.74 16.96
CA GLN A 21 12.32 -13.88 18.05
C GLN A 21 12.33 -12.69 19.02
N LYS A 22 13.50 -12.12 19.33
CA LYS A 22 13.59 -10.92 20.16
C LYS A 22 12.99 -9.70 19.48
N ILE A 23 13.17 -9.57 18.17
CA ILE A 23 12.56 -8.48 17.39
C ILE A 23 11.04 -8.61 17.38
N LEU A 24 10.50 -9.81 17.14
CA LEU A 24 9.06 -10.05 17.24
C LEU A 24 8.50 -9.66 18.61
N ALA A 25 9.18 -10.06 19.69
CA ALA A 25 8.74 -9.69 21.04
C ALA A 25 8.75 -8.16 21.27
N GLN A 26 9.72 -7.44 20.71
CA GLN A 26 9.77 -5.97 20.76
C GLN A 26 8.62 -5.34 19.97
N ILE A 27 8.31 -5.89 18.79
CA ILE A 27 7.18 -5.43 17.98
C ILE A 27 5.87 -5.63 18.74
N GLU A 28 5.63 -6.84 19.25
CA GLU A 28 4.42 -7.18 20.02
C GLU A 28 4.21 -6.23 21.21
N GLU A 29 5.28 -5.93 21.94
CA GLU A 29 5.21 -4.99 23.05
C GLU A 29 4.93 -3.55 22.58
N ALA A 30 5.53 -3.13 21.47
CA ALA A 30 5.34 -1.79 20.91
C ALA A 30 3.94 -1.56 20.32
N VAL A 31 3.29 -2.61 19.80
CA VAL A 31 1.93 -2.53 19.23
C VAL A 31 0.84 -2.82 20.26
N ARG A 32 1.18 -3.34 21.44
CA ARG A 32 0.23 -3.65 22.50
C ARG A 32 -0.60 -2.41 22.87
N GLY A 33 -1.92 -2.54 22.81
CA GLY A 33 -2.86 -1.45 23.12
C GLY A 33 -3.06 -0.44 21.99
N LYS A 34 -2.38 -0.59 20.85
CA LYS A 34 -2.50 0.28 19.68
C LYS A 34 -3.30 -0.34 18.54
N GLN A 35 -3.91 -1.51 18.74
CA GLN A 35 -4.65 -2.23 17.69
C GLN A 35 -5.91 -1.51 17.19
N GLY A 36 -6.36 -0.46 17.88
CA GLY A 36 -7.43 0.43 17.41
C GLY A 36 -6.98 1.49 16.39
N GLN A 37 -5.66 1.61 16.16
CA GLN A 37 -5.09 2.49 15.15
C GLN A 37 -4.96 1.73 13.82
N GLN A 38 -5.21 2.42 12.71
CA GLN A 38 -5.05 1.86 11.36
C GLN A 38 -3.58 1.63 11.00
N VAL A 39 -2.68 2.41 11.59
CA VAL A 39 -1.24 2.35 11.34
C VAL A 39 -0.52 2.54 12.67
N VAL A 40 0.51 1.73 12.92
CA VAL A 40 1.39 1.84 14.08
C VAL A 40 2.83 1.88 13.62
N GLU A 41 3.56 2.92 14.02
CA GLU A 41 4.99 3.04 13.79
C GLU A 41 5.80 2.52 14.99
N VAL A 42 6.87 1.79 14.70
CA VAL A 42 7.85 1.27 15.66
C VAL A 42 9.25 1.58 15.16
N HIS A 43 10.07 2.19 16.03
CA HIS A 43 11.44 2.59 15.67
C HIS A 43 12.49 1.60 16.20
N PHE A 44 13.47 1.29 15.35
CA PHE A 44 14.58 0.36 15.57
C PHE A 44 15.92 1.03 15.20
N PRO A 45 16.42 1.96 16.04
CA PRO A 45 17.60 2.78 15.71
C PRO A 45 18.90 1.97 15.61
N ASP A 46 18.94 0.75 16.14
CA ASP A 46 20.17 -0.07 16.22
C ASP A 46 20.53 -0.77 14.88
N GLY A 47 19.88 -0.41 13.76
CA GLY A 47 20.12 -1.01 12.45
C GLY A 47 19.64 -2.46 12.32
N LYS A 48 18.79 -2.92 13.23
CA LYS A 48 18.24 -4.29 13.27
C LYS A 48 17.47 -4.67 12.00
N LEU A 49 16.85 -3.70 11.33
CA LEU A 49 16.10 -3.94 10.08
C LEU A 49 17.01 -3.92 8.83
N ASN A 50 18.34 -3.92 8.98
CA ASN A 50 19.26 -4.22 7.87
C ASN A 50 19.39 -5.72 7.60
N ASN A 51 18.97 -6.57 8.54
CA ASN A 51 19.09 -8.02 8.37
C ASN A 51 17.94 -8.55 7.51
N LEU A 52 18.26 -9.06 6.32
CA LEU A 52 17.29 -9.62 5.38
C LEU A 52 16.38 -10.69 6.02
N GLY A 53 16.94 -11.58 6.85
CA GLY A 53 16.17 -12.62 7.52
C GLY A 53 15.16 -12.05 8.53
N VAL A 54 15.53 -10.97 9.23
CA VAL A 54 14.61 -10.25 10.13
C VAL A 54 13.50 -9.59 9.32
N CYS A 55 13.82 -8.90 8.23
CA CYS A 55 12.83 -8.25 7.37
C CYS A 55 11.84 -9.26 6.77
N GLN A 56 12.33 -10.36 6.20
CA GLN A 56 11.49 -11.43 5.65
C GLN A 56 10.55 -12.02 6.70
N MET A 57 11.06 -12.21 7.93
CA MET A 57 10.27 -12.71 9.03
C MET A 57 9.19 -11.68 9.46
N ILE A 58 9.52 -10.39 9.56
CA ILE A 58 8.53 -9.33 9.84
C ILE A 58 7.40 -9.34 8.81
N HIS A 59 7.73 -9.39 7.52
CA HIS A 59 6.75 -9.43 6.44
C HIS A 59 5.90 -10.70 6.40
N LEU A 60 6.35 -11.79 7.04
CA LEU A 60 5.58 -13.02 7.20
C LEU A 60 4.50 -12.88 8.27
N TYR A 61 4.78 -12.13 9.34
CA TYR A 61 3.87 -11.99 10.49
C TYR A 61 2.99 -10.74 10.44
N TYR A 62 3.45 -9.68 9.80
CA TYR A 62 2.78 -8.38 9.80
C TYR A 62 2.59 -7.85 8.37
N ASN A 63 1.44 -7.20 8.15
CA ASN A 63 1.29 -6.30 7.02
C ASN A 63 2.08 -5.02 7.32
N ALA A 64 3.32 -4.95 6.84
CA ALA A 64 4.26 -3.93 7.27
C ALA A 64 5.14 -3.38 6.16
N GLU A 65 5.59 -2.15 6.35
CA GLU A 65 6.60 -1.48 5.53
C GLU A 65 7.82 -1.17 6.39
N ILE A 66 9.01 -1.25 5.79
CA ILE A 66 10.28 -0.94 6.46
C ILE A 66 10.91 0.24 5.74
N VAL A 67 11.19 1.30 6.48
CA VAL A 67 11.66 2.58 5.96
C VAL A 67 13.02 2.86 6.55
N ASN A 68 13.98 3.22 5.69
CA ASN A 68 15.35 3.58 6.06
C ASN A 68 16.04 2.57 7.00
N CYS A 69 15.64 1.29 6.95
CA CYS A 69 16.13 0.21 7.81
C CYS A 69 16.03 0.47 9.33
N ASP A 70 15.26 1.45 9.78
CA ASP A 70 15.12 1.84 11.19
C ASP A 70 13.68 2.15 11.61
N ARG A 71 12.74 2.26 10.66
CA ARG A 71 11.33 2.51 10.94
C ARG A 71 10.48 1.36 10.39
N LEU A 72 9.67 0.78 11.25
CA LEU A 72 8.70 -0.25 10.91
C LEU A 72 7.30 0.36 11.01
N ILE A 73 6.54 0.29 9.93
CA ILE A 73 5.16 0.75 9.86
C ILE A 73 4.27 -0.49 9.71
N ILE A 74 3.39 -0.76 10.69
CA ILE A 74 2.45 -1.88 10.66
C ILE A 74 1.05 -1.35 10.35
N LYS A 75 0.41 -1.92 9.33
CA LYS A 75 -0.94 -1.55 8.87
C LYS A 75 -1.98 -2.54 9.42
N TYR A 76 -3.06 -2.02 9.99
CA TYR A 76 -4.23 -2.76 10.47
C TYR A 76 -5.44 -2.47 9.59
N ASP A 77 -5.37 -2.95 8.36
CA ASP A 77 -6.43 -2.74 7.38
C ASP A 77 -7.64 -3.64 7.68
N GLY A 78 -8.82 -3.02 7.78
CA GLY A 78 -10.08 -3.73 7.95
C GLY A 78 -10.59 -4.32 6.64
N GLY A 79 -11.55 -5.24 6.72
CA GLY A 79 -12.08 -5.97 5.56
C GLY A 79 -12.60 -5.07 4.42
N HIS A 80 -13.14 -3.88 4.73
CA HIS A 80 -13.55 -2.93 3.69
C HIS A 80 -12.37 -2.45 2.83
N LYS A 81 -11.23 -2.09 3.44
CA LYS A 81 -10.02 -1.68 2.71
C LYS A 81 -9.50 -2.84 1.86
N GLU A 82 -9.34 -4.03 2.45
CA GLU A 82 -8.87 -5.23 1.75
C GLU A 82 -9.74 -5.62 0.54
N ILE A 83 -11.06 -5.50 0.66
CA ILE A 83 -11.96 -5.75 -0.48
C ILE A 83 -11.75 -4.68 -1.55
N ILE A 84 -11.58 -3.40 -1.19
CA ILE A 84 -11.28 -2.32 -2.16
C ILE A 84 -9.96 -2.60 -2.85
N HIS A 85 -8.89 -2.94 -2.12
CA HIS A 85 -7.56 -3.25 -2.67
C HIS A 85 -7.67 -4.30 -3.77
N ARG A 86 -8.32 -5.44 -3.46
CA ARG A 86 -8.58 -6.50 -4.44
C ARG A 86 -9.39 -6.01 -5.63
N ARG A 87 -10.42 -5.20 -5.42
CA ARG A 87 -11.22 -4.68 -6.54
C ARG A 87 -10.43 -3.74 -7.45
N LEU A 88 -9.51 -2.94 -6.89
CA LEU A 88 -8.63 -2.08 -7.68
C LEU A 88 -7.69 -2.92 -8.55
N SER A 89 -7.09 -3.99 -8.01
CA SER A 89 -6.29 -4.94 -8.79
C SER A 89 -7.12 -5.57 -9.92
N ASN A 90 -8.33 -6.07 -9.61
CA ASN A 90 -9.21 -6.66 -10.62
C ASN A 90 -9.59 -5.68 -11.75
N VAL A 91 -9.77 -4.40 -11.44
CA VAL A 91 -10.05 -3.37 -12.47
C VAL A 91 -8.85 -3.22 -13.40
N CYS A 92 -7.63 -3.27 -12.88
CA CYS A 92 -6.42 -3.18 -13.68
C CYS A 92 -6.22 -4.43 -14.55
N GLU A 93 -6.40 -5.64 -13.99
CA GLU A 93 -6.34 -6.90 -14.76
C GLU A 93 -7.39 -6.95 -15.87
N ALA A 94 -8.62 -6.51 -15.58
CA ALA A 94 -9.70 -6.47 -16.55
C ALA A 94 -9.45 -5.43 -17.67
N HIS A 95 -8.77 -4.33 -17.36
CA HIS A 95 -8.38 -3.34 -18.34
C HIS A 95 -7.33 -3.91 -19.32
N ASN A 96 -6.32 -4.62 -18.81
CA ASN A 96 -5.31 -5.26 -19.64
C ASN A 96 -4.78 -6.53 -18.99
N GLY A 97 -5.16 -7.69 -19.52
CA GLY A 97 -4.74 -9.00 -19.01
C GLY A 97 -3.25 -9.33 -19.19
N ASN A 98 -2.49 -8.48 -19.89
CA ASN A 98 -1.03 -8.60 -19.97
C ASN A 98 -0.32 -7.86 -18.83
N TRP A 99 -1.02 -7.06 -18.04
CA TRP A 99 -0.44 -6.42 -16.86
C TRP A 99 -0.42 -7.38 -15.69
N PHE A 100 0.56 -7.23 -14.81
CA PHE A 100 0.49 -7.80 -13.48
C PHE A 100 -0.20 -6.79 -12.58
N ALA A 101 -1.28 -7.16 -11.90
CA ALA A 101 -1.92 -6.29 -10.92
C ALA A 101 -2.23 -7.05 -9.65
N ALA A 102 -1.86 -6.48 -8.51
CA ALA A 102 -1.95 -7.15 -7.23
C ALA A 102 -2.03 -6.14 -6.09
N SER A 103 -2.53 -6.59 -4.96
CA SER A 103 -2.54 -5.85 -3.70
C SER A 103 -1.38 -6.29 -2.82
N ASN A 104 -0.82 -5.35 -2.05
CA ASN A 104 0.11 -5.65 -0.96
C ASN A 104 1.41 -6.36 -1.40
N VAL A 105 1.91 -6.05 -2.61
CA VAL A 105 3.20 -6.53 -3.11
C VAL A 105 4.32 -5.70 -2.48
N ILE A 106 5.38 -6.33 -2.00
CA ILE A 106 6.57 -5.61 -1.53
C ILE A 106 7.35 -5.09 -2.74
N CYS A 107 7.59 -3.79 -2.80
CA CYS A 107 8.50 -3.15 -3.75
C CYS A 107 9.62 -2.41 -3.02
N MET A 108 10.79 -2.36 -3.66
CA MET A 108 11.99 -1.69 -3.13
C MET A 108 12.13 -0.30 -3.75
N ILE A 109 12.27 0.71 -2.89
CA ILE A 109 12.53 2.11 -3.28
C ILE A 109 13.77 2.56 -2.51
N GLY A 110 14.93 2.50 -3.16
CA GLY A 110 16.20 2.60 -2.45
C GLY A 110 16.33 1.48 -1.41
N ASN A 111 16.45 1.84 -0.13
CA ASN A 111 16.49 0.90 0.99
C ASN A 111 15.10 0.63 1.60
N ASP A 112 14.07 1.31 1.14
CA ASP A 112 12.72 1.17 1.67
C ASP A 112 12.00 -0.03 1.07
N GLN A 113 11.33 -0.77 1.94
CA GLN A 113 10.45 -1.89 1.62
C GLN A 113 9.01 -1.38 1.73
N ARG A 114 8.45 -0.93 0.60
CA ARG A 114 7.11 -0.33 0.53
C ARG A 114 6.10 -1.29 -0.07
N ARG A 115 4.82 -1.03 0.20
CA ARG A 115 3.69 -1.81 -0.27
C ARG A 115 2.58 -0.85 -0.72
N PRO A 116 2.28 -0.76 -2.02
CA PRO A 116 1.03 -0.16 -2.46
C PRO A 116 -0.14 -0.99 -1.93
N ASP A 117 -1.25 -0.32 -1.62
CA ASP A 117 -2.50 -1.02 -1.28
C ASP A 117 -3.02 -1.81 -2.49
N ALA A 118 -2.90 -1.24 -3.68
CA ALA A 118 -2.97 -1.96 -4.95
C ALA A 118 -2.02 -1.36 -5.97
N GLY A 119 -1.46 -2.19 -6.84
CA GLY A 119 -0.57 -1.76 -7.91
C GLY A 119 -0.87 -2.46 -9.23
N ALA A 120 -0.52 -1.82 -10.33
CA ALA A 120 -0.43 -2.46 -11.64
C ALA A 120 0.92 -2.15 -12.29
N TRP A 121 1.56 -3.20 -12.81
CA TRP A 121 2.81 -3.17 -13.56
C TRP A 121 2.51 -3.48 -15.02
N PHE A 122 2.88 -2.56 -15.91
CA PHE A 122 2.63 -2.70 -17.34
C PHE A 122 3.53 -3.77 -17.96
N GLN A 123 4.69 -4.00 -17.33
CA GLN A 123 5.55 -5.14 -17.57
C GLN A 123 5.54 -6.04 -16.34
N TRP A 124 5.42 -7.34 -16.54
CA TRP A 124 5.49 -8.28 -15.43
C TRP A 124 6.84 -8.18 -14.72
N PRO A 125 6.87 -8.02 -13.39
CA PRO A 125 8.09 -8.25 -12.62
C PRO A 125 8.58 -9.67 -12.87
N SER A 126 9.89 -9.86 -12.80
CA SER A 126 10.51 -11.17 -12.98
C SER A 126 10.07 -12.15 -11.88
N TYR A 127 10.24 -13.45 -12.15
CA TYR A 127 9.94 -14.48 -11.16
C TYR A 127 10.68 -14.22 -9.83
N ASP A 128 11.95 -13.83 -9.90
CA ASP A 128 12.80 -13.58 -8.75
C ASP A 128 12.34 -12.34 -7.95
N GLU A 129 11.89 -11.29 -8.63
CA GLU A 129 11.28 -10.12 -7.98
C GLU A 129 9.96 -10.48 -7.28
N LEU A 130 9.12 -11.32 -7.87
CA LEU A 130 7.87 -11.74 -7.23
C LEU A 130 8.08 -12.75 -6.10
N HIS A 131 9.08 -13.62 -6.21
CA HIS A 131 9.32 -14.70 -5.25
C HIS A 131 10.15 -14.26 -4.05
N VAL A 132 11.15 -13.38 -4.26
CA VAL A 132 12.03 -12.87 -3.19
C VAL A 132 12.23 -11.34 -3.35
N PRO A 133 11.15 -10.54 -3.19
CA PRO A 133 11.11 -9.12 -3.59
C PRO A 133 12.15 -8.22 -2.93
N ILE A 134 12.49 -8.48 -1.67
CA ILE A 134 13.47 -7.67 -0.94
C ILE A 134 14.88 -7.90 -1.47
N LYS A 135 15.24 -9.15 -1.74
CA LYS A 135 16.60 -9.51 -2.21
C LYS A 135 16.81 -9.10 -3.67
N ASN A 136 15.76 -9.27 -4.48
CA ASN A 136 15.83 -9.04 -5.93
C ASN A 136 15.30 -7.66 -6.34
N CYS A 137 15.06 -6.78 -5.37
CA CYS A 137 14.67 -5.39 -5.59
C CYS A 137 13.44 -5.22 -6.50
N CYS A 138 12.33 -5.87 -6.15
CA CYS A 138 11.09 -5.74 -6.92
C CYS A 138 10.73 -4.28 -7.13
N ILE A 139 10.63 -3.87 -8.39
CA ILE A 139 10.36 -2.47 -8.74
C ILE A 139 8.93 -2.05 -8.35
N PRO A 140 8.70 -0.74 -8.08
CA PRO A 140 7.37 -0.21 -7.83
C PRO A 140 6.46 -0.32 -9.07
N PRO A 141 5.13 -0.34 -8.90
CA PRO A 141 4.17 -0.39 -10.00
C PRO A 141 4.15 0.91 -10.82
N ASP A 142 3.68 0.80 -12.07
CA ASP A 142 3.42 1.94 -12.94
C ASP A 142 2.15 2.72 -12.54
N LEU A 143 1.19 2.04 -11.91
CA LEU A 143 -0.02 2.63 -11.32
C LEU A 143 -0.09 2.23 -9.84
N TRP A 144 -0.04 3.23 -8.96
CA TRP A 144 0.04 3.06 -7.51
C TRP A 144 -1.24 3.56 -6.83
N PHE A 145 -1.89 2.68 -6.07
CA PHE A 145 -3.03 3.02 -5.23
C PHE A 145 -2.67 3.00 -3.75
N GLU A 146 -3.08 4.04 -3.02
CA GLU A 146 -3.24 4.02 -1.57
C GLU A 146 -4.71 4.22 -1.21
N VAL A 147 -5.20 3.47 -0.22
CA VAL A 147 -6.55 3.60 0.32
C VAL A 147 -6.41 3.88 1.81
N PHE A 148 -7.06 4.92 2.31
CA PHE A 148 -6.96 5.28 3.73
C PHE A 148 -8.23 5.93 4.25
N TYR A 149 -8.49 5.79 5.54
CA TYR A 149 -9.53 6.56 6.20
C TYR A 149 -9.12 8.02 6.32
N ASN A 150 -10.08 8.95 6.27
CA ASN A 150 -9.85 10.39 6.42
C ASN A 150 -9.49 10.80 7.85
N LYS A 151 -8.56 10.09 8.48
CA LYS A 151 -8.21 10.16 9.89
C LYS A 151 -6.74 9.81 10.06
N ASP A 152 -6.06 10.57 10.90
CA ASP A 152 -4.67 10.30 11.23
C ASP A 152 -4.58 9.20 12.32
N PRO A 153 -3.57 8.31 12.26
CA PRO A 153 -2.39 8.39 11.40
C PRO A 153 -2.53 7.81 9.98
N ASP A 154 -3.65 7.16 9.62
CA ASP A 154 -3.80 6.44 8.33
C ASP A 154 -3.56 7.37 7.12
N ARG A 155 -4.21 8.54 7.15
CA ARG A 155 -4.11 9.54 6.08
C ARG A 155 -2.71 10.13 5.95
N GLU A 156 -2.11 10.60 7.04
CA GLU A 156 -0.76 11.16 7.03
C GLU A 156 0.24 10.14 6.50
N ASN A 157 0.20 8.91 6.98
CA ASN A 157 1.07 7.83 6.52
C ASN A 157 0.97 7.60 5.00
N ALA A 158 -0.24 7.54 4.45
CA ALA A 158 -0.44 7.31 3.03
C ALA A 158 0.04 8.48 2.15
N LEU A 159 -0.21 9.73 2.59
CA LEU A 159 0.22 10.91 1.85
C LEU A 159 1.75 11.11 1.92
N GLU A 160 2.34 10.95 3.11
CA GLU A 160 3.80 10.99 3.28
C GLU A 160 4.50 9.92 2.44
N LYS A 161 3.91 8.72 2.36
CA LYS A 161 4.41 7.66 1.49
C LYS A 161 4.43 8.12 0.03
N ILE A 162 3.31 8.60 -0.51
CA ILE A 162 3.25 9.06 -1.91
C ILE A 162 4.26 10.18 -2.17
N ASP A 163 4.32 11.18 -1.29
CA ASP A 163 5.26 12.29 -1.42
C ASP A 163 6.71 11.83 -1.42
N MET A 164 7.04 10.83 -0.58
CA MET A 164 8.38 10.26 -0.51
C MET A 164 8.71 9.42 -1.76
N VAL A 165 7.81 8.52 -2.20
CA VAL A 165 8.03 7.73 -3.42
C VAL A 165 8.20 8.65 -4.63
N GLN A 166 7.38 9.69 -4.74
CA GLN A 166 7.51 10.69 -5.81
C GLN A 166 8.88 11.37 -5.78
N ARG A 167 9.34 11.79 -4.60
CA ARG A 167 10.64 12.46 -4.45
C ARG A 167 11.81 11.54 -4.78
N ASP A 168 11.79 10.31 -4.29
CA ASP A 168 12.91 9.37 -4.42
C ASP A 168 13.04 8.77 -5.82
N LEU A 169 11.93 8.76 -6.58
CA LEU A 169 11.87 8.24 -7.94
C LEU A 169 11.69 9.33 -9.01
N ASP A 170 11.78 10.60 -8.64
CA ASP A 170 11.58 11.72 -9.56
C ASP A 170 12.56 11.62 -10.74
N GLY A 171 12.01 11.70 -11.95
CA GLY A 171 12.77 11.52 -13.20
C GLY A 171 13.29 10.10 -13.48
N ILE A 172 13.03 9.11 -12.61
CA ILE A 172 13.43 7.70 -12.80
C ILE A 172 12.24 6.87 -13.29
N PHE A 173 11.12 6.92 -12.56
CA PHE A 173 9.90 6.19 -12.89
C PHE A 173 8.73 7.15 -13.10
N ASN A 174 7.89 6.87 -14.09
CA ASN A 174 6.68 7.62 -14.35
C ASN A 174 5.46 6.94 -13.72
N ILE A 175 5.44 6.91 -12.38
CA ILE A 175 4.35 6.29 -11.62
C ILE A 175 3.11 7.19 -11.65
N GLU A 176 1.96 6.60 -11.94
CA GLU A 176 0.66 7.22 -11.78
C GLU A 176 0.12 6.96 -10.36
N PHE A 177 0.06 8.01 -9.53
CA PHE A 177 -0.43 7.88 -8.16
C PHE A 177 -1.91 8.22 -8.04
N VAL A 178 -2.63 7.36 -7.31
CA VAL A 178 -4.02 7.53 -6.95
C VAL A 178 -4.18 7.24 -5.46
N ALA A 179 -4.81 8.16 -4.72
CA ALA A 179 -5.22 7.95 -3.35
C ALA A 179 -6.73 7.96 -3.24
N ILE A 180 -7.30 7.02 -2.49
CA ILE A 180 -8.74 6.92 -2.22
C ILE A 180 -8.95 7.12 -0.72
N THR A 181 -9.59 8.24 -0.39
CA THR A 181 -9.93 8.57 0.98
C THR A 181 -11.32 8.05 1.32
N LEU A 182 -11.42 7.27 2.39
CA LEU A 182 -12.64 6.70 2.94
C LEU A 182 -13.16 7.50 4.14
N PRO A 183 -14.48 7.52 4.39
CA PRO A 183 -15.03 8.09 5.62
C PRO A 183 -14.61 7.25 6.84
N ASP A 184 -14.21 7.90 7.94
CA ASP A 184 -13.78 7.28 9.20
C ASP A 184 -14.94 7.10 10.21
N GLY A 185 -16.16 7.42 9.80
CA GLY A 185 -17.36 7.31 10.61
C GLY A 185 -17.73 5.86 10.93
N ARG A 186 -18.46 5.66 12.04
CA ARG A 186 -18.92 4.33 12.49
C ARG A 186 -20.10 3.76 11.71
N TYR A 187 -20.67 4.52 10.78
CA TYR A 187 -21.86 4.14 10.04
C TYR A 187 -21.53 3.92 8.57
N PRO A 188 -22.18 2.93 7.92
CA PRO A 188 -22.04 2.74 6.49
C PRO A 188 -22.36 4.00 5.71
N PHE A 189 -21.66 4.18 4.58
CA PHE A 189 -21.99 5.24 3.65
C PHE A 189 -23.40 5.02 3.07
N ARG A 190 -24.09 6.12 2.75
CA ARG A 190 -25.44 6.06 2.17
C ARG A 190 -25.46 5.23 0.89
N GLY A 191 -26.42 4.31 0.79
CA GLY A 191 -26.60 3.44 -0.38
C GLY A 191 -26.89 4.22 -1.67
N ASN A 192 -26.74 3.56 -2.82
CA ASN A 192 -26.94 4.18 -4.12
C ASN A 192 -28.41 4.62 -4.29
N PRO A 193 -28.69 5.92 -4.43
CA PRO A 193 -30.06 6.39 -4.63
C PRO A 193 -30.62 6.04 -6.01
N ASN A 194 -29.75 5.76 -7.00
CA ASN A 194 -30.13 5.49 -8.37
C ASN A 194 -29.37 4.25 -8.90
N PRO A 195 -29.70 3.03 -8.40
CA PRO A 195 -29.06 1.81 -8.87
C PRO A 195 -29.36 1.56 -10.34
N GLY A 196 -28.35 1.18 -11.12
CA GLY A 196 -28.47 0.90 -12.56
C GLY A 196 -28.41 2.13 -13.46
N ALA A 197 -28.27 3.35 -12.92
CA ALA A 197 -28.06 4.53 -13.74
C ALA A 197 -26.72 4.48 -14.48
N ILE A 198 -26.68 5.05 -15.68
CA ILE A 198 -25.46 5.17 -16.47
C ILE A 198 -24.45 6.03 -15.70
N SER A 199 -23.22 5.54 -15.58
CA SER A 199 -22.17 6.30 -14.92
C SER A 199 -21.63 7.41 -15.82
N ILE A 200 -21.32 8.57 -15.25
CA ILE A 200 -20.75 9.71 -15.98
C ILE A 200 -19.34 10.06 -15.48
N LEU A 201 -18.56 10.76 -16.30
CA LEU A 201 -17.21 11.18 -15.91
C LEU A 201 -17.28 12.14 -14.70
N ALA A 202 -16.45 11.88 -13.70
CA ALA A 202 -16.31 12.71 -12.52
C ALA A 202 -15.65 14.05 -12.87
N ASN A 203 -16.22 15.13 -12.36
CA ASN A 203 -15.61 16.44 -12.45
C ASN A 203 -14.59 16.63 -11.32
N GLN A 204 -13.47 17.26 -11.65
CA GLN A 204 -12.52 17.77 -10.67
C GLN A 204 -13.22 18.82 -9.80
N THR A 205 -12.89 18.91 -8.52
CA THR A 205 -13.53 19.88 -7.62
C THR A 205 -13.11 21.33 -7.89
N GLY A 206 -12.07 21.54 -8.71
CA GLY A 206 -11.47 22.86 -8.96
C GLY A 206 -10.77 23.45 -7.73
N GLN A 207 -10.71 22.70 -6.63
CA GLN A 207 -10.03 23.11 -5.40
C GLN A 207 -8.59 22.61 -5.43
N ASN A 208 -7.64 23.51 -5.17
CA ASN A 208 -6.24 23.17 -4.93
C ASN A 208 -6.01 22.68 -3.49
N THR A 209 -7.08 22.47 -2.72
CA THR A 209 -7.04 22.10 -1.30
C THR A 209 -7.82 20.83 -1.05
N ARG A 210 -7.33 20.05 -0.09
CA ARG A 210 -7.91 18.78 0.34
C ARG A 210 -9.35 18.97 0.80
N LEU A 211 -10.23 18.08 0.34
CA LEU A 211 -11.62 18.02 0.80
C LEU A 211 -11.70 17.61 2.27
N TYR A 212 -12.55 18.31 3.02
CA TYR A 212 -12.76 18.00 4.44
C TYR A 212 -13.53 16.69 4.65
N LEU A 213 -14.48 16.38 3.76
CA LEU A 213 -15.36 15.21 3.88
C LEU A 213 -15.02 14.15 2.84
N ALA A 214 -14.90 12.91 3.31
CA ALA A 214 -14.76 11.70 2.50
C ALA A 214 -16.14 11.07 2.17
N PRO A 215 -16.24 10.26 1.11
CA PRO A 215 -15.16 9.76 0.26
C PRO A 215 -14.75 10.72 -0.86
N TYR A 216 -13.45 10.76 -1.14
CA TYR A 216 -12.87 11.48 -2.27
C TYR A 216 -11.65 10.75 -2.81
N LEU A 217 -11.29 11.06 -4.05
CA LEU A 217 -10.11 10.54 -4.72
C LEU A 217 -9.13 11.69 -4.98
N ILE A 218 -7.84 11.41 -4.79
CA ILE A 218 -6.74 12.28 -5.20
C ILE A 218 -6.01 11.58 -6.34
N HIS A 219 -5.81 12.28 -7.44
CA HIS A 219 -5.05 11.80 -8.58
C HIS A 219 -3.92 12.79 -8.86
N TRP A 220 -2.68 12.33 -8.85
CA TRP A 220 -1.56 13.19 -9.20
C TRP A 220 -1.47 13.28 -10.71
N ASN A 221 -1.53 14.49 -11.26
CA ASN A 221 -1.43 14.70 -12.71
C ASN A 221 0.01 14.50 -13.22
N ALA A 222 0.25 14.72 -14.50
CA ALA A 222 1.57 14.51 -15.12
C ALA A 222 2.69 15.40 -14.55
N ASN A 223 2.34 16.46 -13.81
CA ASN A 223 3.29 17.34 -13.13
C ASN A 223 3.41 17.01 -11.63
N ASN A 224 2.92 15.84 -11.19
CA ASN A 224 2.83 15.43 -9.79
C ASN A 224 2.05 16.43 -8.91
N ILE A 225 1.06 17.12 -9.49
CA ILE A 225 0.18 18.00 -8.73
C ILE A 225 -1.10 17.21 -8.37
N PRO A 226 -1.50 17.18 -7.09
CA PRO A 226 -2.71 16.48 -6.67
C PRO A 226 -3.97 17.17 -7.20
N VAL A 227 -4.85 16.37 -7.80
CA VAL A 227 -6.16 16.77 -8.33
C VAL A 227 -7.25 16.00 -7.59
N TYR A 228 -8.28 16.69 -7.12
CA TYR A 228 -9.30 16.11 -6.24
C TYR A 228 -10.62 15.85 -6.97
N TYR A 229 -11.23 14.72 -6.66
CA TYR A 229 -12.53 14.29 -7.17
C TYR A 229 -13.41 13.81 -6.02
N ILE A 230 -14.69 14.21 -6.03
CA ILE A 230 -15.66 13.66 -5.09
C ILE A 230 -16.07 12.27 -5.57
N ILE A 231 -15.95 11.25 -4.72
CA ILE A 231 -16.43 9.90 -5.02
C ILE A 231 -17.95 9.89 -4.84
N SER A 232 -18.67 9.89 -5.95
CA SER A 232 -20.14 9.88 -6.00
C SER A 232 -20.67 8.66 -6.74
N TRP A 233 -21.87 8.23 -6.36
CA TRP A 233 -22.58 7.16 -7.04
C TRP A 233 -22.75 7.47 -8.52
N ASN A 234 -22.59 6.44 -9.36
CA ASN A 234 -22.72 6.48 -10.81
C ASN A 234 -21.78 7.51 -11.46
N HIS A 235 -20.56 7.61 -10.93
CA HIS A 235 -19.48 8.36 -11.55
C HIS A 235 -18.25 7.46 -11.77
N TYR A 236 -17.40 7.85 -12.70
CA TYR A 236 -16.13 7.18 -12.96
C TYR A 236 -15.03 8.20 -13.26
N ILE A 237 -13.78 7.77 -13.16
CA ILE A 237 -12.60 8.51 -13.61
C ILE A 237 -11.81 7.66 -14.61
N VAL A 238 -11.09 8.31 -15.51
CA VAL A 238 -10.14 7.67 -16.43
C VAL A 238 -8.73 8.12 -16.04
N PHE A 239 -7.87 7.16 -15.73
CA PHE A 239 -6.45 7.40 -15.42
C PHE A 239 -5.64 7.61 -16.71
N ARG A 240 -4.45 8.20 -16.60
CA ARG A 240 -3.53 8.46 -17.73
C ARG A 240 -3.19 7.18 -18.47
N CYS A 241 -3.03 6.07 -17.75
CA CYS A 241 -2.82 4.75 -18.33
C CYS A 241 -4.04 4.15 -19.04
N GLY A 242 -5.20 4.83 -19.02
CA GLY A 242 -6.43 4.39 -19.70
C GLY A 242 -7.38 3.56 -18.84
N VAL A 243 -6.95 3.14 -17.64
CA VAL A 243 -7.81 2.41 -16.69
C VAL A 243 -9.01 3.28 -16.29
N ILE A 244 -10.20 2.68 -16.32
CA ILE A 244 -11.46 3.32 -15.91
C ILE A 244 -11.85 2.80 -14.53
N LEU A 245 -11.88 3.69 -13.54
CA LEU A 245 -12.36 3.37 -12.20
C LEU A 245 -13.77 3.89 -12.00
N HIS A 246 -14.75 2.99 -11.98
CA HIS A 246 -16.11 3.29 -11.55
C HIS A 246 -16.16 3.42 -10.03
N PHE A 247 -16.63 4.55 -9.52
CA PHE A 247 -16.70 4.82 -8.08
C PHE A 247 -17.67 3.89 -7.34
N ASN A 248 -18.65 3.32 -8.03
CA ASN A 248 -19.54 2.31 -7.46
C ASN A 248 -18.76 1.14 -6.86
N ILE A 249 -17.61 0.76 -7.42
CA ILE A 249 -16.77 -0.33 -6.89
C ILE A 249 -16.33 -0.05 -5.45
N ILE A 250 -16.07 1.21 -5.11
CA ILE A 250 -15.69 1.64 -3.74
C ILE A 250 -16.94 1.81 -2.88
N LEU A 251 -17.93 2.53 -3.39
CA LEU A 251 -19.14 2.90 -2.66
C LEU A 251 -20.00 1.69 -2.29
N ASP A 252 -20.06 0.66 -3.14
CA ASP A 252 -20.76 -0.60 -2.86
C ASP A 252 -20.16 -1.38 -1.69
N ILE A 253 -18.89 -1.10 -1.34
CA ILE A 253 -18.20 -1.74 -0.22
C ILE A 253 -18.46 -0.94 1.05
N ILE A 254 -18.17 0.37 1.03
CA ILE A 254 -18.29 1.20 2.24
C ILE A 254 -19.74 1.51 2.64
N SER A 255 -20.72 1.18 1.81
CA SER A 255 -22.16 1.26 2.14
C SER A 255 -22.70 0.00 2.82
N ARG A 256 -21.87 -1.04 2.97
CA ARG A 256 -22.24 -2.26 3.70
C ARG A 256 -21.87 -2.15 5.19
N PRO A 257 -22.62 -2.84 6.07
CA PRO A 257 -22.28 -2.96 7.48
C PRO A 257 -21.00 -3.79 7.70
#